data_AF-A0A255TT48-F1
#
_entry.id   AF-A0A255TT48-F1
#
_cell.length_a   1.000
_cell.length_b   1.000
_cell.length_c   1.000
_cell.angle_alpha   90.00
_cell.angle_beta   90.00
_cell.angle_gamma   90.00
#
_symmetry.space_group_name_H-M   'P 1'
#
loop_
_entity.id
_entity.type
_entity.pdbx_description
1 polymer ?
#
loop_
_entity_poly.entity_id
_entity_poly.type
_entity_poly.pdbx_seq_one_letter_code
_entity_poly.pdbx_strand_id
1 'polypeptide(L)'
;MKDFTNKEWDVMLCSTGYLPPRNDEELMFFNQMYEGYTPRIANRHVDVDAIINGKCKMVPSSFIDPESLEDGHNNETEDEIHYSMAARNYSHLPKNILDKMKEQHNATKDEV
;
A
#
# COMPACT_ATOMS: atom_id res chain seq x y z
N MET A 1 6.22 15.74 -11.20
CA MET A 1 5.50 15.31 -9.97
C MET A 1 5.40 16.52 -9.06
N LYS A 2 4.35 16.63 -8.25
CA LYS A 2 4.22 17.72 -7.28
C LYS A 2 5.05 17.35 -6.06
N ASP A 3 5.87 18.27 -5.58
CA ASP A 3 6.65 18.05 -4.36
C ASP A 3 5.71 18.24 -3.16
N PHE A 4 5.52 17.18 -2.38
CA PHE A 4 4.71 17.21 -1.18
C PHE A 4 5.57 17.62 0.01
N THR A 5 5.02 18.49 0.86
CA THR A 5 5.58 18.80 2.17
C THR A 5 5.39 17.62 3.13
N ASN A 6 6.21 17.52 4.19
CA ASN A 6 6.12 16.43 5.17
C ASN A 6 4.69 16.28 5.75
N LYS A 7 3.97 17.39 5.96
CA LYS A 7 2.59 17.35 6.46
C LYS A 7 1.60 16.78 5.45
N GLU A 8 1.79 17.07 4.16
CA GLU A 8 0.95 16.50 3.10
C GLU A 8 1.20 15.01 2.94
N TRP A 9 2.45 14.56 3.12
CA TRP A 9 2.79 13.14 3.19
C TRP A 9 2.09 12.45 4.35
N ASP A 10 2.14 13.03 5.55
CA ASP A 10 1.47 12.46 6.73
C ASP A 10 -0.03 12.30 6.49
N VAL A 11 -0.69 13.32 5.93
CA VAL A 11 -2.12 13.28 5.61
C VAL A 11 -2.43 12.21 4.57
N MET A 12 -1.62 12.13 3.52
CA MET A 12 -1.82 11.14 2.46
C MET A 12 -1.64 9.73 2.99
N LEU A 13 -0.56 9.45 3.74
CA LEU A 13 -0.29 8.13 4.30
C LEU A 13 -1.34 7.73 5.34
N CYS A 14 -1.78 8.66 6.18
CA CYS A 14 -2.89 8.42 7.10
C CYS A 14 -4.18 8.08 6.34
N SER A 15 -4.44 8.73 5.20
CA SER A 15 -5.63 8.44 4.37
C SER A 15 -5.61 7.05 3.75
N THR A 16 -4.43 6.45 3.55
CA THR A 16 -4.28 5.06 3.09
C THR A 16 -4.30 4.05 4.24
N GLY A 17 -4.51 4.50 5.48
CA GLY A 17 -4.53 3.66 6.68
C GLY A 17 -3.16 3.41 7.29
N TYR A 18 -2.09 4.05 6.78
CA TYR A 18 -0.78 4.01 7.41
C TYR A 18 -0.71 5.04 8.53
N LEU A 19 -0.64 4.56 9.78
CA LEU A 19 -0.46 5.39 10.97
C LEU A 19 0.87 5.03 11.62
N PRO A 20 1.94 5.83 11.41
CA PRO A 20 3.18 5.62 12.13
C PRO A 20 2.95 5.86 13.63
N PRO A 21 3.68 5.17 14.52
CA PRO A 21 3.58 5.43 15.95
C PRO A 21 3.99 6.88 16.26
N ARG A 22 3.12 7.60 16.99
CA ARG A 22 3.26 9.04 17.27
C ARG A 22 3.81 9.33 18.66
N ASN A 23 3.83 8.32 19.53
CA ASN A 23 4.34 8.39 20.89
C ASN A 23 4.99 7.05 21.28
N ASP A 24 5.67 7.04 22.44
CA ASP A 24 6.43 5.89 22.91
C ASP A 24 5.55 4.67 23.22
N GLU A 25 4.32 4.88 23.65
CA GLU A 25 3.36 3.80 23.96
C GLU A 25 2.87 3.12 22.66
N GLU A 26 2.53 3.91 21.64
CA GLU A 26 2.20 3.42 20.29
C GLU A 26 3.39 2.66 19.67
N LEU A 27 4.62 3.14 19.89
CA LEU A 27 5.84 2.48 19.42
C LEU A 27 6.08 1.14 20.12
N MET A 28 5.87 1.06 21.44
CA MET A 28 5.95 -0.20 22.18
C MET A 28 4.93 -1.22 21.66
N PHE A 29 3.68 -0.80 21.46
CA PHE A 29 2.64 -1.66 20.88
C PHE A 29 2.99 -2.15 19.49
N PHE A 30 3.51 -1.27 18.62
CA PHE A 30 3.98 -1.65 17.30
C PHE A 30 5.08 -2.71 17.37
N ASN A 31 6.11 -2.48 18.19
CA ASN A 31 7.22 -3.42 18.35
C ASN A 31 6.75 -4.77 18.88
N GLN A 32 5.79 -4.79 19.81
CA GLN A 32 5.23 -6.03 20.34
C GLN A 32 4.39 -6.77 19.27
N MET A 33 3.56 -6.05 18.51
CA MET A 33 2.73 -6.65 17.45
C MET A 33 3.58 -7.31 16.36
N TYR A 34 4.74 -6.73 16.07
CA TYR A 34 5.67 -7.20 15.04
C TYR A 34 6.95 -7.83 15.60
N GLU A 35 6.94 -8.33 16.85
CA GLU A 35 8.12 -8.90 17.50
C GLU A 35 8.69 -10.11 16.72
N GLY A 36 7.82 -10.90 16.11
CA GLY A 36 8.19 -12.04 15.26
C GLY A 36 8.38 -11.71 13.78
N TYR A 37 8.24 -10.44 13.37
CA TYR A 37 8.38 -10.06 11.97
C TYR A 37 9.85 -10.09 11.57
N THR A 38 10.21 -11.00 10.67
CA THR A 38 11.53 -11.01 10.03
C THR A 38 11.49 -10.09 8.81
N PRO A 39 12.25 -8.99 8.77
CA PRO A 39 12.27 -8.10 7.62
C PRO A 39 12.69 -8.86 6.36
N ARG A 40 11.91 -8.76 5.28
CA ARG A 40 12.26 -9.35 3.97
C ARG A 40 13.58 -8.80 3.39
N ILE A 41 14.08 -7.71 3.98
CA ILE A 41 15.31 -7.02 3.61
C ILE A 41 16.49 -7.33 4.55
N ALA A 42 16.38 -8.29 5.47
CA ALA A 42 17.42 -8.54 6.49
C ALA A 42 18.84 -8.75 5.92
N ASN A 43 18.95 -9.27 4.69
CA ASN A 43 20.22 -9.46 3.97
C ASN A 43 20.36 -8.57 2.72
N ARG A 44 19.52 -7.54 2.57
CA ARG A 44 19.56 -6.61 1.44
C ARG A 44 20.13 -5.28 1.92
N HIS A 45 21.35 -4.97 1.50
CA HIS A 45 21.97 -3.68 1.76
C HIS A 45 21.77 -2.76 0.56
N VAL A 46 21.40 -1.51 0.81
CA VAL A 46 21.31 -0.47 -0.22
C VAL A 46 22.68 0.19 -0.33
N ASP A 47 23.40 -0.08 -1.42
CA ASP A 47 24.67 0.59 -1.74
C ASP A 47 24.38 1.99 -2.30
N VAL A 48 24.44 3.00 -1.42
CA VAL A 48 24.16 4.40 -1.74
C VAL A 48 25.13 4.93 -2.79
N ASP A 49 26.40 4.56 -2.72
CA ASP A 49 27.43 5.02 -3.64
C ASP A 49 27.21 4.43 -5.05
N ALA A 50 26.80 3.15 -5.14
CA ALA A 50 26.45 2.54 -6.42
C ALA A 50 25.22 3.20 -7.07
N ILE A 51 24.27 3.68 -6.27
CA ILE A 51 23.09 4.41 -6.77
C ILE A 51 23.49 5.79 -7.29
N ILE A 52 24.19 6.58 -6.48
CA ILE A 52 24.58 7.96 -6.85
C ILE A 52 25.51 7.95 -8.08
N ASN A 53 26.41 6.96 -8.17
CA ASN A 53 27.32 6.82 -9.30
C ASN A 53 26.69 6.13 -10.53
N GLY A 54 25.39 5.82 -10.52
CA GLY A 54 24.67 5.24 -11.66
C GLY A 54 25.12 3.81 -12.03
N LYS A 55 25.79 3.12 -11.11
CA LYS A 55 26.18 1.71 -11.25
C LYS A 55 24.98 0.78 -11.02
N CYS A 56 24.03 1.20 -10.18
CA CYS A 56 22.74 0.56 -10.03
C CYS A 56 21.79 1.04 -11.15
N LYS A 57 21.54 0.20 -12.16
CA LYS A 57 20.59 0.48 -13.24
C LYS A 57 19.38 -0.41 -13.09
N MET A 58 18.18 0.19 -13.10
CA MET A 58 16.93 -0.56 -13.08
C MET A 58 16.79 -1.29 -14.42
N VAL A 59 16.91 -2.61 -14.41
CA VAL A 59 16.67 -3.43 -15.59
C VAL A 59 15.15 -3.55 -15.76
N PRO A 60 14.59 -3.28 -16.96
CA PRO A 60 13.18 -3.49 -17.20
C PRO A 60 12.82 -4.95 -16.93
N SER A 61 11.67 -5.17 -16.28
CA SER A 61 11.19 -6.52 -15.90
C SER A 61 11.01 -7.47 -17.09
N SER A 62 10.99 -6.96 -18.32
CA SER A 62 10.91 -7.74 -19.56
C SER A 62 12.20 -8.49 -19.95
N PHE A 63 13.31 -8.29 -19.24
CA PHE A 63 14.61 -8.90 -19.54
C PHE A 63 15.11 -9.86 -18.44
N ILE A 64 14.28 -10.17 -17.44
CA ILE A 64 14.64 -11.10 -16.37
C ILE A 64 14.20 -12.50 -16.80
N ASP A 65 15.16 -13.33 -17.23
CA ASP A 65 14.92 -14.75 -17.47
C ASP A 65 14.55 -15.42 -16.13
N PRO A 66 13.38 -16.10 -16.04
CA PRO A 66 12.87 -16.66 -14.79
C PRO A 66 13.76 -17.78 -14.22
N GLU A 67 14.69 -18.33 -15.00
CA GLU A 67 15.61 -19.40 -14.60
C GLU A 67 16.80 -18.90 -13.77
N SER A 68 17.03 -17.59 -13.69
CA SER A 68 18.11 -16.99 -12.88
C SER A 68 17.72 -16.66 -11.44
N LEU A 69 16.47 -16.95 -11.05
CA LEU A 69 15.93 -16.76 -9.70
C LEU A 69 15.61 -18.11 -9.05
N GLU A 70 16.58 -19.01 -8.97
CA GLU A 70 16.51 -20.12 -8.02
C GLU A 70 17.00 -19.68 -6.64
N ASP A 71 16.12 -19.04 -5.89
CA ASP A 71 16.06 -19.25 -4.44
C ASP A 71 14.59 -19.16 -3.96
N GLY A 72 14.03 -20.34 -3.71
CA GLY A 72 13.07 -20.56 -2.63
C GLY A 72 11.70 -19.88 -2.70
N HIS A 73 10.77 -20.56 -3.36
CA HIS A 73 9.31 -20.46 -3.21
C HIS A 73 8.60 -19.29 -3.92
N ASN A 74 8.25 -19.59 -5.18
CA ASN A 74 7.07 -19.08 -5.83
C ASN A 74 5.82 -19.35 -4.98
N ASN A 75 5.04 -18.30 -4.75
CA ASN A 75 3.60 -18.29 -4.99
C ASN A 75 3.30 -16.90 -5.58
N GLU A 76 3.44 -16.82 -6.89
CA GLU A 76 2.39 -16.35 -7.80
C GLU A 76 1.59 -15.12 -7.33
N THR A 77 1.97 -13.95 -7.84
CA THR A 77 1.06 -12.87 -8.31
C THR A 77 -0.37 -12.81 -7.72
N GLU A 78 -0.51 -12.59 -6.41
CA GLU A 78 -1.80 -12.20 -5.80
C GLU A 78 -1.93 -10.67 -5.63
N ASP A 79 -0.82 -9.92 -5.73
CA ASP A 79 -0.75 -8.53 -5.25
C ASP A 79 -1.47 -7.48 -6.13
N GLU A 80 -1.83 -7.76 -7.38
CA GLU A 80 -2.54 -6.77 -8.23
C GLU A 80 -4.06 -6.74 -8.04
N ILE A 81 -4.66 -7.78 -7.43
CA ILE A 81 -6.12 -7.88 -7.26
C ILE A 81 -6.57 -7.41 -5.86
N HIS A 82 -5.68 -7.48 -4.86
CA HIS A 82 -6.02 -7.19 -3.47
C HIS A 82 -6.04 -5.70 -3.08
N TYR A 83 -5.52 -4.79 -3.91
CA TYR A 83 -5.73 -3.34 -3.73
C TYR A 83 -7.04 -2.85 -4.34
N SER A 84 -7.92 -3.76 -4.79
CA SER A 84 -9.34 -3.44 -4.85
C SER A 84 -9.82 -3.22 -3.42
N MET A 85 -9.72 -1.95 -2.97
CA MET A 85 -10.40 -1.45 -1.79
C MET A 85 -11.72 -2.19 -1.64
N ALA A 86 -11.99 -2.71 -0.44
CA ALA A 86 -13.20 -3.42 -0.05
C ALA A 86 -14.49 -2.72 -0.53
N ALA A 87 -14.74 -2.77 -1.83
CA ALA A 87 -15.87 -2.24 -2.54
C ALA A 87 -16.96 -3.27 -2.32
N ARG A 88 -17.42 -3.29 -1.07
CA ARG A 88 -18.77 -3.51 -0.59
C ARG A 88 -19.54 -4.37 -1.58
N ASN A 89 -19.72 -5.65 -1.28
CA ASN A 89 -20.53 -6.65 -2.00
C ASN A 89 -21.85 -6.09 -2.58
N TYR A 90 -21.78 -5.28 -3.62
CA TYR A 90 -22.87 -4.45 -4.11
C TYR A 90 -23.93 -5.32 -4.76
N SER A 91 -23.49 -6.45 -5.32
CA SER A 91 -24.30 -7.50 -5.92
C SER A 91 -25.23 -8.21 -4.92
N HIS A 92 -24.89 -8.25 -3.63
CA HIS A 92 -25.67 -8.94 -2.59
C HIS A 92 -26.53 -7.98 -1.74
N LEU A 93 -26.46 -6.67 -1.99
CA LEU A 93 -27.28 -5.71 -1.26
C LEU A 93 -28.74 -5.76 -1.75
N PRO A 94 -29.71 -5.84 -0.83
CA PRO A 94 -31.12 -5.71 -1.18
C PRO A 94 -31.40 -4.37 -1.89
N LYS A 95 -32.30 -4.38 -2.89
CA LYS A 95 -32.61 -3.21 -3.73
C LYS A 95 -32.99 -1.96 -2.92
N ASN A 96 -33.72 -2.14 -1.82
CA ASN A 96 -34.12 -1.04 -0.94
C ASN A 96 -32.94 -0.30 -0.26
N ILE A 97 -31.79 -0.96 -0.08
CA ILE A 97 -30.57 -0.33 0.45
C ILE A 97 -29.87 0.46 -0.66
N LEU A 98 -29.83 -0.10 -1.87
CA LEU A 98 -29.25 0.57 -3.04
C LEU A 98 -30.01 1.86 -3.38
N ASP A 99 -31.34 1.83 -3.31
CA ASP A 99 -32.19 2.99 -3.58
C ASP A 99 -31.96 4.10 -2.54
N LYS A 100 -31.86 3.76 -1.24
CA LYS A 100 -31.54 4.72 -0.17
C LYS A 100 -30.16 5.36 -0.35
N MET A 101 -29.15 4.57 -0.70
CA MET A 101 -27.81 5.08 -0.98
C MET A 101 -27.84 6.08 -2.14
N LYS A 102 -28.59 5.76 -3.20
CA LYS A 102 -28.72 6.62 -4.38
C LYS A 102 -29.45 7.93 -4.06
N GLU A 103 -30.51 7.89 -3.25
CA GLU A 103 -31.23 9.09 -2.80
C GLU A 103 -30.33 10.01 -1.95
N GLN A 104 -29.59 9.45 -0.99
CA GLN A 104 -28.66 10.23 -0.16
C GLN A 104 -27.56 10.92 -0.97
N HIS A 105 -27.06 10.28 -2.03
CA HIS A 105 -26.06 10.88 -2.91
C HIS A 105 -26.61 11.95 -3.86
N ASN A 106 -27.92 11.91 -4.16
CA ASN A 106 -28.56 12.91 -5.03
C ASN A 106 -29.17 14.08 -4.25
N ALA A 107 -29.55 13.88 -3.00
CA ALA A 107 -30.18 14.90 -2.14
C ALA A 107 -29.27 16.09 -1.81
N THR A 108 -27.96 15.98 -2.04
CA THR A 108 -27.00 17.08 -1.82
C THR A 108 -26.82 17.99 -3.04
N LYS A 109 -27.57 17.77 -4.13
CA LYS A 109 -27.45 18.59 -5.36
C LYS A 109 -28.46 19.73 -5.49
N ASP A 110 -29.45 19.83 -4.60
CA ASP A 110 -30.50 20.86 -4.66
C ASP A 110 -30.44 21.83 -3.47
N GLU A 111 -29.24 22.31 -3.14
CA GLU A 111 -29.07 23.57 -2.40
C GLU A 111 -28.29 24.57 -3.27
N VAL A 112 -28.99 25.15 -4.26
CA VAL A 112 -28.61 26.40 -4.95
C VAL A 112 -29.86 27.26 -5.11
#